data_AF-A0A353EXW8-F1
#
_entry.id   AF-A0A353EXW8-F1
#
_cell.length_a   1.000
_cell.length_b   1.000
_cell.length_c   1.000
_cell.angle_alpha   90.00
_cell.angle_beta   90.00
_cell.angle_gamma   90.00
#
_symmetry.space_group_name_H-M   'P 1'
#
loop_
_entity.id
_entity.type
_entity.pdbx_description
1 polymer ?
#
loop_
_entity_poly.entity_id
_entity_poly.type
_entity_poly.pdbx_seq_one_letter_code
_entity_poly.pdbx_strand_id
1 'polypeptide(L)'
;MNRSRIILILCVSLLCVCLVFAITALTSLRNAIAETGQVRREAQSMLADLDVALRENQNTSAGAATDDDAQQVGVLYGHFCVRESGGQVAVYTDSGELVSLTGISVSALPKSDRDALRDGIRFTSWKEVLALLQDWGG
;
A
#
# COMPACT_ATOMS: atom_id res chain seq x y z
N MET A 1 -42.06 -36.19 41.10
CA MET A 1 -41.79 -35.75 39.71
C MET A 1 -40.53 -36.46 39.22
N ASN A 2 -40.64 -37.28 38.17
CA ASN A 2 -39.62 -38.30 37.85
C ASN A 2 -38.36 -37.65 37.27
N ARG A 3 -37.21 -37.79 37.96
CA ARG A 3 -35.92 -37.18 37.58
C ARG A 3 -35.55 -37.44 36.11
N SER A 4 -35.89 -38.62 35.57
CA SER A 4 -35.67 -38.96 34.16
C SER A 4 -36.44 -38.08 33.18
N ARG A 5 -37.65 -37.62 33.54
CA ARG A 5 -38.43 -36.69 32.71
C ARG A 5 -37.80 -35.29 32.71
N ILE A 6 -37.25 -34.86 33.83
CA ILE A 6 -36.56 -33.57 33.95
C ILE A 6 -35.28 -33.58 33.09
N ILE A 7 -34.51 -34.67 33.12
CA ILE A 7 -33.30 -34.82 32.30
C ILE A 7 -33.65 -34.81 30.79
N LEU A 8 -34.71 -35.51 30.39
CA LEU A 8 -35.17 -35.49 28.99
C LEU A 8 -35.59 -34.09 28.54
N ILE A 9 -36.34 -33.36 29.37
CA ILE A 9 -36.75 -31.98 29.06
C ILE A 9 -35.53 -31.08 28.91
N LEU A 10 -34.54 -31.20 29.80
CA LEU A 10 -33.29 -30.43 29.72
C LEU A 10 -32.50 -30.75 28.45
N CYS A 11 -32.33 -32.04 28.11
CA CYS A 11 -31.66 -32.44 26.87
C CYS A 11 -32.38 -31.89 25.63
N VAL A 12 -33.71 -31.96 25.58
CA VAL A 12 -34.49 -31.43 24.45
C VAL A 12 -34.36 -29.90 24.37
N SER A 13 -34.44 -29.20 25.50
CA SER A 13 -34.27 -27.75 25.54
C SER A 13 -32.87 -27.31 25.10
N LEU A 14 -31.82 -28.04 25.53
CA LEU A 14 -30.45 -27.80 25.13
C LEU A 14 -30.28 -27.99 23.62
N LEU A 15 -30.84 -29.08 23.07
CA LEU A 15 -30.81 -29.34 21.63
C LEU A 15 -31.49 -28.21 20.85
N CYS A 16 -32.65 -27.73 21.31
CA CYS A 16 -33.32 -26.60 20.68
C CYS A 16 -32.46 -25.33 20.68
N VAL A 17 -31.81 -25.00 21.81
CA VAL A 17 -30.92 -23.83 21.89
C VAL A 17 -29.71 -23.98 20.96
N CYS A 18 -29.08 -25.16 20.95
CA CYS A 18 -27.97 -25.45 20.03
C CYS A 18 -28.37 -25.31 18.56
N LEU A 19 -29.57 -25.74 18.20
CA LEU A 19 -30.08 -25.66 16.83
C LEU A 19 -30.32 -24.21 16.40
N VAL A 20 -30.93 -23.40 17.28
CA VAL A 20 -31.11 -21.96 17.03
C VAL A 20 -29.77 -21.24 16.89
N PHE A 21 -28.79 -21.57 17.74
CA PHE A 21 -27.46 -21.00 17.66
C PHE A 21 -26.77 -21.36 16.34
N ALA A 22 -26.84 -22.63 15.92
CA ALA A 22 -26.26 -23.08 14.65
C ALA A 22 -26.89 -22.37 13.44
N ILE A 23 -28.22 -22.21 13.42
CA ILE A 23 -28.93 -21.47 12.36
C ILE A 23 -28.51 -19.99 12.34
N THR A 24 -28.37 -19.37 13.51
CA THR A 24 -27.96 -17.98 13.63
C THR A 24 -26.54 -17.78 13.10
N ALA A 25 -25.61 -18.68 13.47
CA ALA A 25 -24.24 -18.66 12.99
C ALA A 25 -24.16 -18.87 11.47
N LEU A 26 -24.93 -19.82 10.91
CA LEU A 26 -25.01 -20.04 9.46
C LEU A 26 -25.54 -18.80 8.72
N THR A 27 -26.55 -18.14 9.27
CA THR A 27 -27.14 -16.93 8.68
C THR A 27 -26.14 -15.78 8.69
N SER A 28 -25.45 -15.56 9.82
CA SER A 28 -24.40 -14.54 9.93
C SER A 28 -23.26 -14.80 8.94
N LEU A 29 -22.83 -16.05 8.80
CA LEU A 29 -21.78 -16.43 7.87
C LEU A 29 -22.22 -16.19 6.42
N ARG A 30 -23.46 -16.54 6.07
CA ARG A 30 -24.01 -16.27 4.73
C ARG A 30 -24.10 -14.78 4.43
N ASN A 31 -24.45 -13.95 5.40
CA ASN A 31 -24.50 -12.50 5.22
C ASN A 31 -23.09 -11.93 5.00
N ALA A 32 -22.11 -12.36 5.78
CA ALA A 32 -20.70 -11.99 5.60
C ALA A 32 -20.13 -12.46 4.25
N ILE A 33 -20.55 -13.64 3.77
CA ILE A 33 -20.15 -14.16 2.44
C ILE A 33 -20.81 -13.35 1.31
N ALA A 34 -22.06 -12.91 1.50
CA ALA A 34 -22.75 -12.06 0.52
C ALA A 34 -22.06 -10.69 0.40
N GLU A 35 -21.67 -10.09 1.52
CA GLU A 35 -20.92 -8.83 1.57
C GLU A 35 -19.54 -8.98 0.90
N THR A 36 -18.80 -10.04 1.20
CA THR A 36 -17.49 -10.30 0.55
C THR A 36 -17.63 -10.60 -0.95
N GLY A 37 -18.74 -11.20 -1.39
CA GLY A 37 -19.06 -11.39 -2.80
C GLY A 37 -19.32 -10.08 -3.54
N GLN A 38 -20.02 -9.14 -2.92
CA GLN A 38 -20.30 -7.82 -3.50
C GLN A 38 -19.01 -6.98 -3.61
N VAL A 39 -18.23 -6.91 -2.53
CA VAL A 39 -16.94 -6.19 -2.52
C VAL A 39 -15.99 -6.74 -3.58
N ARG A 40 -15.97 -8.07 -3.79
CA ARG A 40 -15.16 -8.69 -4.85
C ARG A 40 -15.58 -8.26 -6.25
N ARG A 41 -16.88 -8.14 -6.52
CA ARG A 41 -17.39 -7.69 -7.83
C ARG A 41 -17.10 -6.21 -8.06
N GLU A 42 -17.29 -5.38 -7.04
CA GLU A 42 -16.97 -3.95 -7.10
C GLU A 42 -15.47 -3.74 -7.36
N ALA A 43 -14.60 -4.46 -6.63
CA ALA A 43 -13.16 -4.43 -6.86
C ALA A 43 -12.78 -4.86 -8.28
N GLN A 44 -13.40 -5.95 -8.81
CA GLN A 44 -13.17 -6.38 -10.20
C GLN A 44 -13.64 -5.33 -11.22
N SER A 45 -14.75 -4.64 -10.96
CA SER A 45 -15.24 -3.58 -11.85
C SER A 45 -14.32 -2.36 -11.88
N MET A 46 -13.78 -1.94 -10.74
CA MET A 46 -12.81 -0.85 -10.67
C MET A 46 -11.49 -1.19 -11.36
N LEU A 47 -11.04 -2.46 -11.24
CA LEU A 47 -9.86 -2.95 -11.95
C LEU A 47 -10.04 -2.94 -13.47
N ALA A 48 -11.23 -3.32 -13.96
CA ALA A 48 -11.52 -3.26 -15.39
C ALA A 48 -11.57 -1.83 -15.92
N ASP A 49 -12.13 -0.89 -15.16
CA ASP A 49 -12.19 0.53 -15.52
C ASP A 49 -10.77 1.16 -15.56
N LEU A 50 -9.91 0.79 -14.61
CA LEU A 50 -8.51 1.22 -14.59
C LEU A 50 -7.70 0.69 -15.78
N ASP A 51 -7.92 -0.56 -16.19
CA ASP A 51 -7.26 -1.16 -17.36
C ASP A 51 -7.62 -0.40 -18.65
N VAL A 52 -8.90 -0.02 -18.80
CA VAL A 52 -9.37 0.79 -19.93
C VAL A 52 -8.73 2.18 -19.92
N ALA A 53 -8.69 2.86 -18.77
CA ALA A 53 -8.05 4.18 -18.65
C ALA A 53 -6.54 4.16 -18.95
N LEU A 54 -5.83 3.12 -18.49
CA LEU A 54 -4.41 2.93 -18.81
C LEU A 54 -4.18 2.68 -20.30
N ARG A 55 -5.07 1.90 -20.92
CA ARG A 55 -5.00 1.61 -22.36
C ARG A 55 -5.33 2.83 -23.22
N GLU A 56 -6.24 3.68 -22.77
CA GLU A 56 -6.51 4.99 -23.40
C GLU A 56 -5.28 5.90 -23.34
N ASN A 57 -4.62 5.99 -22.18
CA ASN A 57 -3.37 6.74 -22.05
C ASN A 57 -2.23 6.17 -22.91
N GLN A 58 -2.06 4.84 -23.00
CA GLN A 58 -1.06 4.23 -23.87
C GLN A 58 -1.30 4.52 -25.36
N ASN A 59 -2.56 4.47 -25.81
CA ASN A 59 -2.90 4.82 -27.19
C ASN A 59 -2.68 6.30 -27.50
N THR A 60 -2.83 7.17 -26.51
CA THR A 60 -2.53 8.61 -26.64
C THR A 60 -1.01 8.86 -26.70
N SER A 61 -0.22 8.04 -26.00
CA SER A 61 1.25 8.10 -26.02
C SER A 61 1.89 7.46 -27.26
N ALA A 62 1.19 6.56 -27.97
CA ALA A 62 1.71 5.89 -29.17
C ALA A 62 1.79 6.80 -30.42
N GLY A 63 1.29 8.04 -30.34
CA GLY A 63 1.41 9.06 -31.39
C GLY A 63 2.59 10.03 -31.24
N ALA A 64 3.37 9.94 -30.16
CA ALA A 64 4.52 10.80 -29.91
C ALA A 64 5.78 9.96 -29.67
N ALA A 65 6.30 9.37 -30.74
CA ALA A 65 7.63 8.77 -30.73
C ALA A 65 8.68 9.89 -30.74
N THR A 66 9.22 10.26 -29.57
CA THR A 66 10.61 10.71 -29.45
C THR A 66 11.07 10.57 -27.99
N ASP A 67 12.12 9.78 -27.83
CA ASP A 67 13.12 9.76 -26.75
C ASP A 67 12.74 10.08 -25.29
N ASP A 68 13.05 9.09 -24.47
CA ASP A 68 13.69 9.19 -23.16
C ASP A 68 12.85 9.45 -21.91
N ASP A 69 13.36 8.85 -20.84
CA ASP A 69 13.18 9.17 -19.43
C ASP A 69 11.87 8.77 -18.69
N ALA A 70 12.08 7.76 -17.83
CA ALA A 70 11.62 7.72 -16.45
C ALA A 70 10.15 8.10 -16.19
N GLN A 71 9.33 7.05 -16.14
CA GLN A 71 8.02 6.96 -15.51
C GLN A 71 7.89 7.91 -14.30
N GLN A 72 7.40 9.13 -14.58
CA GLN A 72 6.99 10.10 -13.58
C GLN A 72 5.80 9.53 -12.83
N VAL A 73 6.05 9.04 -11.62
CA VAL A 73 5.01 8.83 -10.62
C VAL A 73 4.42 10.20 -10.33
N GLY A 74 3.18 10.39 -10.79
CA GLY A 74 2.42 11.62 -10.70
C GLY A 74 2.09 12.02 -9.27
N VAL A 75 3.09 12.54 -8.57
CA VAL A 75 2.88 13.46 -7.46
C VAL A 75 3.79 14.66 -7.74
N LEU A 76 3.18 15.82 -7.97
CA LEU A 76 3.88 17.11 -8.06
C LEU A 76 4.51 17.43 -6.68
N TYR A 77 5.60 16.75 -6.33
CA TYR A 77 6.47 17.20 -5.27
C TYR A 77 7.39 18.26 -5.87
N GLY A 78 7.09 19.54 -5.60
CA GLY A 78 7.91 20.65 -6.09
C GLY A 78 9.33 20.67 -5.51
N HIS A 79 9.52 20.04 -4.34
CA HIS A 79 10.80 19.99 -3.64
C HIS A 79 11.00 18.65 -2.91
N PHE A 80 12.21 18.10 -3.02
CA PHE A 80 12.69 16.91 -2.32
C PHE A 80 13.84 17.29 -1.40
N CYS A 81 13.94 16.65 -0.23
CA CYS A 81 15.00 16.86 0.72
C CYS A 81 15.72 15.54 1.00
N VAL A 82 17.00 15.45 0.65
CA VAL A 82 17.83 14.28 0.95
C VAL A 82 18.59 14.55 2.24
N ARG A 83 18.39 13.69 3.23
CA ARG A 83 19.06 13.77 4.54
C ARG A 83 19.48 12.40 5.06
N GLU A 84 20.38 12.40 6.02
CA GLU A 84 20.72 11.19 6.76
C GLU A 84 19.55 10.77 7.66
N SER A 85 19.19 9.49 7.59
CA SER A 85 18.28 8.85 8.52
C SER A 85 18.82 7.48 8.92
N GLY A 86 19.19 7.33 10.19
CA GLY A 86 19.67 6.05 10.74
C GLY A 86 20.96 5.54 10.09
N GLY A 87 21.85 6.45 9.66
CA GLY A 87 23.10 6.09 8.98
C GLY A 87 22.94 5.78 7.49
N GLN A 88 21.75 5.98 6.91
CA GLN A 88 21.46 5.78 5.50
C GLN A 88 20.95 7.05 4.83
N VAL A 89 21.18 7.16 3.53
CA VAL A 89 20.62 8.22 2.70
C VAL A 89 19.12 7.98 2.56
N ALA A 90 18.33 8.98 2.93
CA ALA A 90 16.89 8.94 2.82
C ALA A 90 16.38 10.20 2.12
N VAL A 91 15.46 10.00 1.18
CA VAL A 91 14.79 11.06 0.45
C VAL A 91 13.46 11.34 1.09
N TYR A 92 13.25 12.59 1.46
CA TYR A 92 12.02 13.11 2.05
C TYR A 92 11.34 14.09 1.10
N THR A 93 10.03 14.25 1.26
CA THR A 93 9.29 15.37 0.69
C THR A 93 9.58 16.65 1.48
N ASP A 94 9.21 17.81 0.93
CA ASP A 94 9.20 19.07 1.67
C ASP A 94 8.27 19.04 2.91
N SER A 95 7.20 18.22 2.86
CA SER A 95 6.32 17.97 4.01
C SER A 95 6.96 17.09 5.10
N GLY A 96 8.17 16.57 4.87
CA GLY A 96 8.90 15.73 5.82
C GLY A 96 8.53 14.24 5.79
N GLU A 97 7.73 13.82 4.81
CA GLU A 97 7.38 12.41 4.59
C GLU A 97 8.53 11.68 3.92
N LEU A 98 8.80 10.44 4.35
CA LEU A 98 9.83 9.60 3.76
C LEU A 98 9.33 9.09 2.39
N VAL A 99 9.98 9.52 1.31
CA VAL A 99 9.67 9.08 -0.05
C VAL A 99 10.39 7.77 -0.35
N SER A 100 11.68 7.70 -0.03
CA SER A 100 12.51 6.56 -0.37
C SER A 100 13.69 6.42 0.57
N LEU A 101 13.96 5.19 0.98
CA LEU A 101 15.15 4.81 1.74
C LEU A 101 16.07 4.09 0.76
N THR A 102 17.22 4.67 0.43
CA THR A 102 18.01 4.21 -0.73
C THR A 102 18.98 3.09 -0.36
N GLY A 103 19.07 2.73 0.92
CA GLY A 103 19.97 1.67 1.41
C GLY A 103 21.46 2.03 1.36
N ILE A 104 21.81 3.20 0.84
CA ILE A 104 23.19 3.68 0.74
C ILE A 104 23.63 4.13 2.13
N SER A 105 24.66 3.48 2.67
CA SER A 105 25.22 3.86 3.97
C SER A 105 25.95 5.20 3.86
N VAL A 106 25.60 6.16 4.70
CA VAL A 106 26.24 7.49 4.74
C VAL A 106 27.72 7.36 5.05
N SER A 107 28.13 6.30 5.77
CA SER A 107 29.54 6.01 6.05
C SER A 107 30.38 5.69 4.79
N ALA A 108 29.75 5.21 3.71
CA ALA A 108 30.42 4.90 2.46
C ALA A 108 30.68 6.15 1.59
N LEU A 109 30.03 7.27 1.92
CA LEU A 109 30.11 8.50 1.15
C LEU A 109 31.36 9.33 1.49
N PRO A 110 31.89 10.10 0.53
CA PRO A 110 32.92 11.12 0.76
C PRO A 110 32.53 12.10 1.88
N LYS A 111 33.52 12.66 2.58
CA LYS A 111 33.26 13.58 3.71
C LYS A 111 32.39 14.77 3.31
N SER A 112 32.64 15.34 2.13
CA SER A 112 31.89 16.46 1.57
C SER A 112 30.40 16.15 1.43
N ASP A 113 30.07 14.95 0.94
CA ASP A 113 28.68 14.53 0.73
C ASP A 113 27.97 14.21 2.05
N ARG A 114 28.70 13.65 3.03
CA ARG A 114 28.16 13.46 4.38
C ARG A 114 27.84 14.78 5.07
N ASP A 115 28.70 15.79 4.91
CA ASP A 115 28.45 17.11 5.46
C ASP A 115 27.24 17.77 4.76
N ALA A 116 27.12 17.62 3.44
CA ALA A 116 25.95 18.11 2.69
C ALA A 116 24.64 17.41 3.10
N LEU A 117 24.67 16.10 3.37
CA LEU A 117 23.53 15.33 3.88
C LEU A 117 23.11 15.75 5.30
N ARG A 118 24.07 16.18 6.13
CA ARG A 118 23.79 16.70 7.47
C ARG A 118 23.05 18.03 7.41
N ASP A 119 23.38 18.87 6.45
CA ASP A 119 22.73 20.17 6.24
C ASP A 119 21.39 20.05 5.47
N GLY A 120 21.16 18.90 4.81
CA GLY A 120 19.94 18.57 4.10
C GLY A 120 19.95 19.15 2.68
N ILE A 121 20.11 18.28 1.68
CA ILE A 121 20.23 18.71 0.29
C ILE A 121 18.84 18.83 -0.31
N ARG A 122 18.48 20.03 -0.75
CA ARG A 122 17.18 20.31 -1.37
C ARG A 122 17.30 20.23 -2.88
N PHE A 123 16.43 19.44 -3.49
CA PHE A 123 16.32 19.30 -4.93
C PHE A 123 14.95 19.76 -5.41
N THR A 124 14.93 20.34 -6.60
CA THR A 124 13.67 20.81 -7.23
C THR A 124 13.09 19.78 -8.18
N SER A 125 13.89 18.77 -8.55
CA SER A 125 13.49 17.72 -9.47
C SER A 125 13.96 16.36 -9.00
N TRP A 126 13.10 15.35 -9.19
CA TRP A 126 13.44 13.95 -8.97
C TRP A 126 14.63 13.48 -9.83
N LYS A 127 14.82 14.09 -11.02
CA LYS A 127 15.95 13.79 -11.91
C LYS A 127 17.30 14.14 -11.26
N GLU A 128 17.36 15.24 -10.50
CA GLU A 128 18.57 15.64 -9.78
C GLU A 128 18.85 14.69 -8.61
N VAL A 129 17.81 14.27 -7.90
CA VAL A 129 17.92 13.27 -6.81
C VAL A 129 18.45 11.95 -7.36
N LEU A 130 17.89 11.46 -8.47
CA LEU A 130 18.35 10.22 -9.12
C LEU A 130 19.80 10.32 -9.58
N ALA A 131 20.21 11.44 -10.19
CA ALA A 131 21.59 11.64 -10.63
C ALA A 131 22.58 11.58 -9.45
N LEU A 132 22.23 12.20 -8.33
CA LEU A 132 23.03 12.16 -7.10
C LEU A 132 23.10 10.74 -6.52
N LEU A 133 21.98 10.03 -6.47
CA LEU A 133 21.94 8.65 -5.97
C LEU A 133 22.71 7.68 -6.87
N GLN A 134 22.72 7.93 -8.18
CA GLN A 134 23.50 7.15 -9.14
C GLN A 134 25.01 7.39 -8.97
N ASP A 135 25.43 8.62 -8.66
CA ASP A 135 26.82 8.94 -8.33
C ASP A 135 27.30 8.24 -7.04
N TRP A 136 26.41 8.09 -6.06
CA TRP A 136 26.72 7.43 -4.79
C TRP A 136 26.58 5.90 -4.78
N GLY A 137 25.80 5.34 -5.69
CA GLY A 137 25.57 3.89 -5.82
C GLY A 137 26.44 3.20 -6.88
N GLY A 138 27.27 3.95 -7.60
CA GLY A 138 28.17 3.49 -8.66
C GLY A 138 29.53 3.00 -8.18
#